data_AF-A0A7V6RP86-F1
#
_entry.id   AF-A0A7V6RP86-F1
#
_cell.length_a   1.000
_cell.length_b   1.000
_cell.length_c   1.000
_cell.angle_alpha   90.00
_cell.angle_beta   90.00
_cell.angle_gamma   90.00
#
_symmetry.space_group_name_H-M   'P 1'
#
loop_
_entity.id
_entity.type
_entity.pdbx_description
1 polymer ?
#
loop_
_entity_poly.entity_id
_entity_poly.type
_entity_poly.pdbx_seq_one_letter_code
_entity_poly.pdbx_strand_id
1 'polypeptide(L)'
;MRRKQNKFIIVALLAFFSLTLLPAQAMASDYGPWLMSWGSKGNYVKTVQEDLTKLGYNTYGADGIFGANTHRAVINFQHANNLRADGIVGPHTKEVLNQNLSYTNYKVQWGDSLYKLSQRFGVSIESIMQANGLTSTTIYAGSTLKIPAKNTAYQPPAQTGSRVGEMADWWSVVNYAFPRGAVATVTDVDSGITYQVKRTGGSKHADCQPLTAADTAKMKKAHGGSWSWTRRAIVVSYNGRNFAASQNCMPHGNQSIYNNDFPGHFCIHFLNSRTHGTDRLDGAHQAMVRKAAGS
;
A
#
# COMPACT_ATOMS: atom_id res chain seq x y z
N MET A 1 16.30 69.62 34.62
CA MET A 1 16.12 68.75 35.79
C MET A 1 14.62 68.58 36.06
N ARG A 2 14.22 67.37 36.51
CA ARG A 2 12.90 66.93 37.02
C ARG A 2 11.83 66.41 36.04
N ARG A 3 11.77 65.07 36.01
CA ARG A 3 10.63 64.17 35.80
C ARG A 3 9.36 64.57 36.56
N LYS A 4 8.19 64.19 36.02
CA LYS A 4 6.94 63.61 36.64
C LYS A 4 5.70 64.13 35.87
N GLN A 5 4.62 63.40 35.53
CA GLN A 5 4.07 62.09 35.92
C GLN A 5 3.21 61.45 34.82
N ASN A 6 3.01 60.14 34.97
CA ASN A 6 2.14 59.23 34.24
C ASN A 6 0.65 59.61 34.26
N LYS A 7 -0.05 59.37 33.16
CA LYS A 7 -1.45 58.90 33.17
C LYS A 7 -1.57 57.70 32.23
N PHE A 8 -1.66 56.52 32.81
CA PHE A 8 -2.01 55.27 32.12
C PHE A 8 -3.52 55.31 31.85
N ILE A 9 -3.92 55.29 30.58
CA ILE A 9 -5.28 54.94 30.18
C ILE A 9 -5.25 53.45 29.82
N ILE A 10 -5.86 52.64 30.67
CA ILE A 10 -6.11 51.22 30.42
C ILE A 10 -7.34 51.15 29.51
N VAL A 11 -7.14 50.87 28.22
CA VAL A 11 -8.21 50.44 27.33
C VAL A 11 -8.21 48.91 27.34
N ALA A 12 -9.15 48.33 28.07
CA ALA A 12 -9.43 46.90 28.02
C ALA A 12 -10.18 46.58 26.71
N LEU A 13 -9.44 46.20 25.66
CA LEU A 13 -10.01 45.59 24.47
C LEU A 13 -10.23 44.10 24.74
N LEU A 14 -11.45 43.75 25.13
CA LEU A 14 -11.95 42.38 25.09
C LEU A 14 -12.05 41.94 23.61
N ALA A 15 -11.03 41.21 23.14
CA ALA A 15 -11.12 40.51 21.87
C ALA A 15 -12.05 39.30 22.04
N PHE A 16 -13.31 39.46 21.64
CA PHE A 16 -14.20 38.32 21.39
C PHE A 16 -13.62 37.55 20.21
N PHE A 17 -12.96 36.42 20.49
CA PHE A 17 -12.63 35.43 19.48
C PHE A 17 -13.93 34.68 19.16
N SER A 18 -14.75 35.23 18.25
CA SER A 18 -15.84 34.48 17.67
C SER A 18 -15.23 33.37 16.83
N LEU A 19 -15.19 32.16 17.37
CA LEU A 19 -14.94 30.95 16.61
C LEU A 19 -16.11 30.79 15.64
N THR A 20 -16.01 31.41 14.46
CA THR A 20 -16.92 31.11 13.37
C THR A 20 -16.67 29.65 13.01
N LEU A 21 -17.55 28.76 13.47
CA LEU A 21 -17.69 27.47 12.81
C LEU A 21 -18.03 27.78 11.36
N LEU A 22 -17.05 27.58 10.48
CA LEU A 22 -17.35 27.45 9.07
C LEU A 22 -18.42 26.36 8.96
N PRO A 23 -19.54 26.60 8.24
CA PRO A 23 -20.52 25.55 8.02
C PRO A 23 -19.79 24.37 7.36
N ALA A 24 -20.08 23.16 7.83
CA ALA A 24 -19.58 21.88 7.31
C ALA A 24 -20.15 21.56 5.90
N GLN A 25 -20.25 22.57 5.03
CA GLN A 25 -20.87 22.53 3.71
C GLN A 25 -19.88 22.79 2.56
N ALA A 26 -18.57 22.80 2.83
CA ALA A 26 -17.53 22.94 1.79
C ALA A 26 -16.61 21.70 1.65
N MET A 27 -17.08 20.50 2.03
CA MET A 27 -16.35 19.22 1.78
C MET A 27 -17.05 18.32 0.75
N ALA A 28 -18.20 18.75 0.22
CA ALA A 28 -19.04 17.96 -0.68
C ALA A 28 -18.84 18.28 -2.17
N SER A 29 -17.89 19.14 -2.55
CA SER A 29 -17.77 19.64 -3.94
C SER A 29 -16.51 19.25 -4.70
N ASP A 30 -15.52 18.57 -4.10
CA ASP A 30 -14.30 18.14 -4.82
C ASP A 30 -14.41 16.74 -5.46
N TYR A 31 -15.47 15.99 -5.12
CA TYR A 31 -15.77 14.70 -5.74
C TYR A 31 -17.10 14.83 -6.47
N GLY A 32 -17.05 15.25 -7.74
CA GLY A 32 -18.22 15.37 -8.61
C GLY A 32 -18.97 14.03 -8.82
N PRO A 33 -19.93 13.96 -9.77
CA PRO A 33 -20.91 12.86 -9.97
C PRO A 33 -20.33 11.46 -10.31
N TRP A 34 -19.04 11.25 -10.11
CA TRP A 34 -18.24 10.11 -10.57
C TRP A 34 -17.65 9.28 -9.44
N LEU A 35 -17.89 9.61 -8.18
CA LEU A 35 -17.43 8.78 -7.05
C LEU A 35 -18.36 7.58 -6.89
N MET A 36 -17.91 6.41 -7.33
CA MET A 36 -18.66 5.16 -7.13
C MET A 36 -17.96 4.29 -6.08
N SER A 37 -18.71 3.92 -5.05
CA SER A 37 -18.23 3.09 -3.94
C SER A 37 -19.32 2.11 -3.52
N TRP A 38 -19.04 1.30 -2.49
CA TRP A 38 -20.02 0.37 -1.92
C TRP A 38 -21.38 1.05 -1.70
N GLY A 39 -22.44 0.46 -2.26
CA GLY A 39 -23.81 0.95 -2.16
C GLY A 39 -24.27 1.90 -3.28
N SER A 40 -23.37 2.42 -4.12
CA SER A 40 -23.73 3.21 -5.32
C SER A 40 -24.57 2.38 -6.30
N LYS A 41 -25.50 3.02 -7.02
CA LYS A 41 -26.37 2.38 -8.01
C LYS A 41 -26.53 3.22 -9.27
N GLY A 42 -26.83 2.58 -10.40
CA GLY A 42 -27.24 3.22 -11.64
C GLY A 42 -26.36 2.85 -12.85
N ASN A 43 -26.63 3.51 -13.99
CA ASN A 43 -25.99 3.18 -15.27
C ASN A 43 -24.46 3.33 -15.23
N TYR A 44 -23.92 4.26 -14.46
CA TYR A 44 -22.47 4.43 -14.33
C TYR A 44 -21.78 3.24 -13.63
N VAL A 45 -22.42 2.67 -12.60
CA VAL A 45 -21.93 1.46 -11.93
C VAL A 45 -21.95 0.28 -12.89
N LYS A 46 -23.01 0.18 -13.70
CA LYS A 46 -23.13 -0.85 -14.73
C LYS A 46 -22.00 -0.78 -15.76
N THR A 47 -21.69 0.42 -16.26
CA THR A 47 -20.57 0.62 -17.18
C THR A 47 -19.23 0.19 -16.56
N VAL A 48 -18.97 0.53 -15.30
CA VAL A 48 -17.75 0.10 -14.61
C VAL A 48 -17.69 -1.42 -14.47
N GLN A 49 -18.80 -2.09 -14.14
CA GLN A 49 -18.85 -3.55 -14.06
C GLN A 49 -18.53 -4.20 -15.42
N GLU A 50 -19.06 -3.66 -16.51
CA GLU A 50 -18.75 -4.11 -17.88
C GLU A 50 -17.28 -3.89 -18.23
N ASP A 51 -16.73 -2.72 -17.92
CA ASP A 51 -15.33 -2.36 -18.18
C ASP A 51 -14.35 -3.25 -17.40
N LEU A 52 -14.59 -3.45 -16.11
CA LEU A 52 -13.81 -4.36 -15.26
C LEU A 52 -13.87 -5.80 -15.80
N THR A 53 -15.06 -6.27 -16.17
CA THR A 53 -15.24 -7.61 -16.73
C THR A 53 -14.49 -7.78 -18.06
N LYS A 54 -14.52 -6.78 -18.95
CA LYS A 54 -13.74 -6.78 -20.20
C LYS A 54 -12.23 -6.88 -19.95
N LEU A 55 -11.76 -6.28 -18.85
CA LEU A 55 -10.37 -6.30 -18.42
C LEU A 55 -10.00 -7.56 -17.60
N GLY A 56 -10.92 -8.52 -17.46
CA GLY A 56 -10.69 -9.78 -16.75
C GLY A 56 -11.00 -9.75 -15.24
N TYR A 57 -11.48 -8.62 -14.72
CA TYR A 57 -11.88 -8.46 -13.31
C TYR A 57 -13.38 -8.74 -13.18
N ASN A 58 -13.70 -10.02 -12.98
CA ASN A 58 -15.09 -10.49 -13.00
C ASN A 58 -15.94 -9.88 -11.87
N THR A 59 -17.01 -9.18 -12.25
CA THR A 59 -18.03 -8.64 -11.32
C THR A 59 -19.24 -9.54 -11.14
N TYR A 60 -19.28 -10.69 -11.82
CA TYR A 60 -20.39 -11.66 -11.85
C TYR A 60 -21.70 -11.07 -12.38
N GLY A 61 -21.59 -10.18 -13.36
CA GLY A 61 -22.71 -9.48 -13.98
C GLY A 61 -22.59 -7.96 -13.88
N ALA A 62 -23.47 -7.26 -14.59
CA ALA A 62 -23.55 -5.80 -14.62
C ALA A 62 -24.98 -5.35 -14.29
N ASP A 63 -25.34 -5.49 -13.02
CA ASP A 63 -26.67 -5.16 -12.48
C ASP A 63 -26.83 -3.67 -12.11
N GLY A 64 -25.74 -2.88 -12.23
CA GLY A 64 -25.73 -1.48 -11.85
C GLY A 64 -25.71 -1.25 -10.35
N ILE A 65 -25.37 -2.26 -9.53
CA ILE A 65 -25.27 -2.16 -8.07
C ILE A 65 -23.82 -2.39 -7.65
N PHE A 66 -23.24 -1.43 -6.92
CA PHE A 66 -21.87 -1.52 -6.43
C PHE A 66 -21.85 -2.32 -5.13
N GLY A 67 -22.01 -3.64 -5.27
CA GLY A 67 -21.96 -4.61 -4.17
C GLY A 67 -20.59 -5.24 -3.97
N ALA A 68 -20.55 -6.31 -3.17
CA ALA A 68 -19.31 -6.99 -2.78
C ALA A 68 -18.46 -7.46 -3.97
N ASN A 69 -19.10 -7.92 -5.05
CA ASN A 69 -18.39 -8.39 -6.24
C ASN A 69 -17.74 -7.23 -7.01
N THR A 70 -18.47 -6.14 -7.23
CA THR A 70 -17.95 -4.93 -7.89
C THR A 70 -16.80 -4.32 -7.08
N HIS A 71 -16.97 -4.20 -5.77
CA HIS A 71 -15.92 -3.69 -4.88
C HIS A 71 -14.64 -4.55 -4.96
N ARG A 72 -14.78 -5.88 -4.93
CA ARG A 72 -13.65 -6.81 -5.10
C ARG A 72 -12.98 -6.67 -6.46
N ALA A 73 -13.75 -6.54 -7.54
CA ALA A 73 -13.20 -6.36 -8.88
C ALA A 73 -12.44 -5.03 -9.02
N VAL A 74 -12.96 -3.94 -8.43
CA VAL A 74 -12.28 -2.63 -8.39
C VAL A 74 -10.97 -2.71 -7.62
N ILE A 75 -10.96 -3.33 -6.44
CA ILE A 75 -9.73 -3.54 -5.66
C ILE A 75 -8.70 -4.34 -6.46
N ASN A 76 -9.12 -5.43 -7.10
CA ASN A 76 -8.22 -6.25 -7.92
C ASN A 76 -7.66 -5.45 -9.11
N PHE A 77 -8.51 -4.67 -9.79
CA PHE A 77 -8.10 -3.79 -10.87
C PHE A 77 -7.11 -2.72 -10.40
N GLN A 78 -7.40 -2.06 -9.29
CA GLN A 78 -6.53 -1.05 -8.69
C GLN A 78 -5.18 -1.66 -8.32
N HIS A 79 -5.14 -2.85 -7.71
CA HIS A 79 -3.90 -3.56 -7.41
C HIS A 79 -3.07 -3.86 -8.65
N ALA A 80 -3.69 -4.43 -9.68
CA ALA A 80 -2.99 -4.79 -10.92
C ALA A 80 -2.45 -3.58 -11.68
N ASN A 81 -3.03 -2.40 -11.45
CA ASN A 81 -2.65 -1.15 -12.12
C ASN A 81 -1.85 -0.18 -11.24
N ASN A 82 -1.34 -0.65 -10.11
CA ASN A 82 -0.56 0.15 -9.15
C ASN A 82 -1.30 1.42 -8.67
N LEU A 83 -2.63 1.33 -8.56
CA LEU A 83 -3.46 2.36 -7.97
C LEU A 83 -3.63 2.10 -6.48
N ARG A 84 -4.09 3.12 -5.75
CA ARG A 84 -4.62 2.93 -4.40
C ARG A 84 -5.81 1.97 -4.48
N ALA A 85 -5.69 0.80 -3.86
CA ALA A 85 -6.71 -0.24 -3.86
C ALA A 85 -7.75 -0.04 -2.76
N ASP A 86 -8.41 1.11 -2.77
CA ASP A 86 -9.43 1.51 -1.78
C ASP A 86 -10.85 1.04 -2.14
N GLY A 87 -11.03 0.38 -3.29
CA GLY A 87 -12.33 -0.09 -3.76
C GLY A 87 -13.26 1.02 -4.23
N ILE A 88 -12.74 2.25 -4.40
CA ILE A 88 -13.48 3.42 -4.85
C ILE A 88 -13.10 3.73 -6.30
N VAL A 89 -14.10 3.83 -7.16
CA VAL A 89 -13.87 4.28 -8.54
C VAL A 89 -13.99 5.79 -8.58
N GLY A 90 -12.89 6.47 -8.20
CA GLY A 90 -12.74 7.91 -8.37
C GLY A 90 -12.19 8.28 -9.76
N PRO A 91 -11.96 9.58 -10.04
CA PRO A 91 -11.46 10.05 -11.32
C PRO A 91 -10.18 9.34 -11.79
N HIS A 92 -9.22 9.11 -10.89
CA HIS A 92 -7.97 8.43 -11.23
C HIS A 92 -8.17 6.93 -11.55
N THR A 93 -9.00 6.23 -10.78
CA THR A 93 -9.36 4.83 -11.10
C THR A 93 -10.12 4.75 -12.42
N LYS A 94 -11.03 5.69 -12.70
CA LYS A 94 -11.76 5.72 -13.96
C LYS A 94 -10.87 6.06 -15.16
N GLU A 95 -9.93 6.98 -14.99
CA GLU A 95 -8.92 7.31 -16.00
C GLU A 95 -8.09 6.06 -16.36
N VAL A 96 -7.57 5.37 -15.36
CA VAL A 96 -6.73 4.18 -15.56
C VAL A 96 -7.56 3.02 -16.13
N LEU A 97 -8.84 2.90 -15.75
CA LEU A 97 -9.77 1.95 -16.36
C LEU A 97 -9.91 2.22 -17.86
N ASN A 98 -10.12 3.48 -18.24
CA ASN A 98 -10.23 3.89 -19.65
C ASN A 98 -8.89 3.70 -20.41
N GLN A 99 -7.76 3.94 -19.75
CA GLN A 99 -6.43 3.70 -20.33
C GLN A 99 -6.15 2.21 -20.54
N ASN A 100 -6.56 1.33 -19.63
CA ASN A 100 -6.41 -0.11 -19.80
C ASN A 100 -7.35 -0.70 -20.85
N LEU A 101 -8.47 -0.03 -21.09
CA LEU A 101 -9.31 -0.30 -22.25
C LEU A 101 -8.65 0.18 -23.56
N SER A 102 -7.59 1.00 -23.48
CA SER A 102 -6.82 1.50 -24.61
C SER A 102 -5.55 0.66 -24.83
N TYR A 103 -5.46 0.02 -25.99
CA TYR A 103 -4.32 -0.79 -26.38
C TYR A 103 -3.92 -0.52 -27.81
N THR A 104 -2.63 -0.71 -28.11
CA THR A 104 -2.15 -0.80 -29.49
C THR A 104 -1.99 -2.27 -29.86
N ASN A 105 -2.44 -2.65 -31.05
CA ASN A 105 -2.18 -3.98 -31.59
C ASN A 105 -0.74 -4.03 -32.11
N TYR A 106 0.08 -4.88 -31.51
CA TYR A 106 1.46 -5.11 -31.92
C TYR A 106 1.61 -6.52 -32.50
N LYS A 107 2.18 -6.61 -33.69
CA LYS A 107 2.51 -7.89 -34.31
C LYS A 107 3.87 -8.37 -33.78
N VAL A 108 3.89 -9.49 -33.08
CA VAL A 108 5.10 -10.09 -32.50
C VAL A 108 6.08 -10.42 -33.62
N GLN A 109 7.33 -9.98 -33.47
CA GLN A 109 8.41 -10.21 -34.43
C GLN A 109 9.30 -11.38 -33.99
N TRP A 110 10.09 -11.91 -34.91
CA TRP A 110 11.08 -12.93 -34.56
C TRP A 110 12.10 -12.36 -33.55
N GLY A 111 12.33 -13.09 -32.45
CA GLY A 111 13.23 -12.67 -31.37
C GLY A 111 12.60 -11.77 -30.30
N ASP A 112 11.31 -11.43 -30.40
CA ASP A 112 10.56 -10.76 -29.35
C ASP A 112 10.34 -11.68 -28.13
N SER A 113 10.28 -11.05 -26.96
CA SER A 113 9.81 -11.66 -25.72
C SER A 113 8.97 -10.64 -24.97
N LEU A 114 8.08 -11.09 -24.06
CA LEU A 114 7.31 -10.16 -23.24
C LEU A 114 8.20 -9.20 -22.45
N TYR A 115 9.40 -9.64 -22.04
CA TYR A 115 10.38 -8.78 -21.39
C TYR A 115 10.88 -7.66 -22.32
N LYS A 116 11.28 -7.98 -23.56
CA LYS A 116 11.73 -6.98 -24.54
C LYS A 116 10.60 -6.02 -24.92
N LEU A 117 9.38 -6.53 -25.06
CA LEU A 117 8.21 -5.71 -25.36
C LEU A 117 7.86 -4.80 -24.17
N SER A 118 7.90 -5.32 -22.94
CA SER A 118 7.75 -4.54 -21.72
C SER A 118 8.72 -3.36 -21.66
N GLN A 119 10.01 -3.59 -21.94
CA GLN A 119 11.02 -2.53 -21.99
C GLN A 119 10.76 -1.52 -23.13
N ARG A 120 10.42 -2.02 -24.32
CA ARG A 120 10.16 -1.20 -25.51
C ARG A 120 8.98 -0.26 -25.32
N PHE A 121 7.89 -0.77 -24.75
CA PHE A 121 6.64 -0.03 -24.60
C PHE A 121 6.50 0.64 -23.23
N GLY A 122 7.41 0.39 -22.29
CA GLY A 122 7.38 0.98 -20.96
C GLY A 122 6.18 0.53 -20.13
N VAL A 123 5.78 -0.73 -20.26
CA VAL A 123 4.64 -1.36 -19.57
C VAL A 123 5.09 -2.63 -18.87
N SER A 124 4.34 -3.13 -17.88
CA SER A 124 4.71 -4.37 -17.19
C SER A 124 4.38 -5.62 -18.02
N ILE A 125 5.15 -6.69 -17.84
CA ILE A 125 4.86 -8.01 -18.44
C ILE A 125 3.45 -8.47 -18.05
N GLU A 126 3.08 -8.31 -16.77
CA GLU A 126 1.76 -8.62 -16.22
C GLU A 126 0.64 -7.93 -17.01
N SER A 127 0.75 -6.62 -17.24
CA SER A 127 -0.26 -5.87 -17.99
C SER A 127 -0.41 -6.33 -19.45
N ILE A 128 0.68 -6.74 -20.10
CA ILE A 128 0.62 -7.34 -21.45
C ILE A 128 -0.08 -8.71 -21.37
N MET A 129 0.27 -9.54 -20.39
CA MET A 129 -0.34 -10.86 -20.25
C MET A 129 -1.85 -10.76 -19.99
N GLN A 130 -2.26 -9.92 -19.05
CA GLN A 130 -3.66 -9.71 -18.71
C GLN A 130 -4.47 -9.17 -19.89
N ALA A 131 -3.96 -8.17 -20.61
CA ALA A 131 -4.63 -7.61 -21.78
C ALA A 131 -4.88 -8.66 -22.90
N ASN A 132 -4.08 -9.72 -22.91
CA ASN A 132 -4.13 -10.80 -23.90
C ASN A 132 -4.64 -12.14 -23.35
N GLY A 133 -5.05 -12.20 -22.07
CA GLY A 133 -5.46 -13.45 -21.42
C GLY A 133 -4.37 -14.52 -21.37
N LEU A 134 -3.09 -14.13 -21.37
CA LEU A 134 -1.97 -15.07 -21.33
C LEU A 134 -1.76 -15.60 -19.92
N THR A 135 -1.62 -16.92 -19.80
CA THR A 135 -1.29 -17.61 -18.53
C THR A 135 0.20 -17.96 -18.42
N SER A 136 0.97 -17.74 -19.49
CA SER A 136 2.42 -17.92 -19.51
C SER A 136 3.10 -16.77 -20.27
N THR A 137 4.42 -16.65 -20.13
CA THR A 137 5.21 -15.62 -20.81
C THR A 137 5.60 -15.97 -22.25
N THR A 138 5.22 -17.16 -22.74
CA THR A 138 5.50 -17.61 -24.10
C THR A 138 4.63 -16.88 -25.12
N ILE A 139 5.28 -16.31 -26.13
CA ILE A 139 4.63 -15.62 -27.26
C ILE A 139 5.21 -16.13 -28.58
N TYR A 140 4.41 -16.10 -29.65
CA TYR A 140 4.80 -16.63 -30.96
C TYR A 140 4.92 -15.51 -31.99
N ALA A 141 6.01 -15.53 -32.77
CA ALA A 141 6.19 -14.61 -33.87
C ALA A 141 4.99 -14.67 -34.84
N GLY A 142 4.54 -13.51 -35.30
CA GLY A 142 3.38 -13.35 -36.17
C GLY A 142 2.05 -13.18 -35.42
N SER A 143 1.96 -13.52 -34.13
CA SER A 143 0.77 -13.26 -33.32
C SER A 143 0.57 -11.77 -33.07
N THR A 144 -0.68 -11.34 -32.87
CA THR A 144 -1.01 -9.97 -32.49
C THR A 144 -1.23 -9.91 -30.99
N LEU A 145 -0.46 -9.07 -30.29
CA LEU A 145 -0.64 -8.75 -28.89
C LEU A 145 -1.25 -7.37 -28.72
N LYS A 146 -2.22 -7.25 -27.83
CA LYS A 146 -2.67 -5.99 -27.26
C LYS A 146 -1.60 -5.49 -26.30
N ILE A 147 -0.95 -4.39 -26.65
CA ILE A 147 0.01 -3.72 -25.77
C ILE A 147 -0.73 -2.57 -25.09
N PRO A 148 -0.89 -2.60 -23.75
CA PRO A 148 -1.48 -1.50 -23.00
C PRO A 148 -0.75 -0.18 -23.27
N ALA A 149 -1.46 0.94 -23.22
CA ALA A 149 -0.82 2.26 -23.32
C ALA A 149 0.14 2.50 -22.13
N LYS A 150 1.29 3.14 -22.41
CA LYS A 150 2.28 3.50 -21.40
C LYS A 150 1.69 4.47 -20.39
N ASN A 151 1.83 4.14 -19.09
CA ASN A 151 1.34 4.97 -17.99
C ASN A 151 2.31 6.14 -17.76
N THR A 152 1.98 7.34 -18.24
CA THR A 152 2.79 8.56 -18.01
C THR A 152 2.37 9.36 -16.77
N ALA A 153 1.37 8.88 -16.02
CA ALA A 153 0.74 9.66 -14.94
C ALA A 153 1.06 9.20 -13.50
N TYR A 154 1.95 8.22 -13.29
CA TYR A 154 2.36 7.86 -11.93
C TYR A 154 3.84 7.50 -11.81
N GLN A 155 4.59 8.40 -11.18
CA GLN A 155 5.81 8.09 -10.43
C GLN A 155 5.37 8.00 -8.96
N PRO A 156 5.57 6.87 -8.24
CA PRO A 156 5.40 6.88 -6.80
C PRO A 156 6.37 7.91 -6.23
N PRO A 157 5.93 8.85 -5.37
CA PRO A 157 6.88 9.74 -4.73
C PRO A 157 7.85 8.85 -3.95
N ALA A 158 9.14 8.97 -4.26
CA ALA A 158 10.19 8.42 -3.43
C ALA A 158 10.13 9.11 -2.06
N GLN A 159 9.35 8.56 -1.12
CA GLN A 159 9.33 9.03 0.26
C GLN A 159 10.29 8.18 1.09
N THR A 160 11.57 8.48 0.96
CA THR A 160 12.56 8.14 1.97
C THR A 160 12.27 8.99 3.21
N GLY A 161 11.63 8.39 4.23
CA GLY A 161 11.42 9.02 5.54
C GLY A 161 9.98 9.16 6.03
N SER A 162 8.97 8.66 5.30
CA SER A 162 7.59 8.67 5.81
C SER A 162 7.44 7.66 6.96
N ARG A 163 7.01 8.14 8.14
CA ARG A 163 6.59 7.29 9.27
C ARG A 163 5.21 6.65 9.05
N VAL A 164 4.62 6.84 7.87
CA VAL A 164 3.31 6.32 7.49
C VAL A 164 3.51 5.32 6.36
N GLY A 165 2.99 4.11 6.56
CA GLY A 165 2.98 3.05 5.55
C GLY A 165 1.58 2.83 4.95
N GLU A 166 1.53 2.23 3.78
CA GLU A 166 0.28 1.73 3.19
C GLU A 166 -0.23 0.52 3.99
N MET A 167 -1.53 0.51 4.31
CA MET A 167 -2.16 -0.63 4.98
C MET A 167 -2.48 -1.73 3.96
N ALA A 168 -1.47 -2.49 3.57
CA ALA A 168 -1.58 -3.53 2.54
C ALA A 168 -1.93 -4.91 3.14
N ASP A 169 -2.85 -5.62 2.48
CA ASP A 169 -3.25 -6.98 2.83
C ASP A 169 -2.10 -7.98 2.68
N TRP A 170 -1.94 -8.85 3.67
CA TRP A 170 -0.91 -9.89 3.67
C TRP A 170 -1.03 -10.85 2.50
N TRP A 171 -2.23 -11.35 2.24
CA TRP A 171 -2.49 -12.47 1.34
C TRP A 171 -2.40 -12.06 -0.13
N SER A 172 -2.91 -10.87 -0.46
CA SER A 172 -2.97 -10.42 -1.85
C SER A 172 -1.82 -9.49 -2.26
N VAL A 173 -1.15 -8.83 -1.30
CA VAL A 173 -0.12 -7.83 -1.62
C VAL A 173 1.22 -8.18 -1.02
N VAL A 174 1.33 -8.14 0.32
CA VAL A 174 2.63 -8.07 0.98
C VAL A 174 3.41 -9.38 0.81
N ASN A 175 2.73 -10.53 0.86
CA ASN A 175 3.39 -11.82 0.73
C ASN A 175 4.13 -11.98 -0.62
N TYR A 176 3.64 -11.33 -1.68
CA TYR A 176 4.27 -11.29 -3.00
C TYR A 176 5.25 -10.13 -3.15
N ALA A 177 4.88 -8.94 -2.65
CA ALA A 177 5.68 -7.72 -2.81
C ALA A 177 6.94 -7.71 -1.92
N PHE A 178 6.93 -8.40 -0.78
CA PHE A 178 8.07 -8.58 0.12
C PHE A 178 8.43 -10.07 0.22
N PRO A 179 9.04 -10.68 -0.82
CA PRO A 179 9.24 -12.13 -0.90
C PRO A 179 10.29 -12.65 0.09
N ARG A 180 10.30 -13.96 0.32
CA ARG A 180 11.36 -14.60 1.14
C ARG A 180 12.73 -14.33 0.54
N GLY A 181 13.70 -14.02 1.38
CA GLY A 181 15.05 -13.60 0.98
C GLY A 181 15.19 -12.09 0.79
N ALA A 182 14.10 -11.34 0.67
CA ALA A 182 14.14 -9.89 0.55
C ALA A 182 14.74 -9.23 1.80
N VAL A 183 15.52 -8.18 1.58
CA VAL A 183 16.07 -7.31 2.62
C VAL A 183 15.32 -5.99 2.57
N ALA A 184 14.79 -5.55 3.71
CA ALA A 184 14.00 -4.33 3.84
C ALA A 184 14.50 -3.46 5.00
N THR A 185 14.18 -2.17 4.94
CA THR A 185 14.36 -1.26 6.07
C THR A 185 13.10 -1.25 6.92
N VAL A 186 13.25 -1.45 8.22
CA VAL A 186 12.17 -1.26 9.20
C VAL A 186 12.37 0.07 9.90
N THR A 187 11.30 0.85 10.04
CA THR A 187 11.25 2.07 10.83
C THR A 187 10.23 1.91 11.95
N ASP A 188 10.64 2.05 13.20
CA ASP A 188 9.71 2.13 14.34
C ASP A 188 9.01 3.49 14.36
N VAL A 189 7.67 3.48 14.35
CA VAL A 189 6.87 4.71 14.17
C VAL A 189 7.06 5.69 15.33
N ASP A 190 7.13 5.17 16.55
CA ASP A 190 7.21 6.00 17.77
C ASP A 190 8.62 6.57 17.98
N SER A 191 9.64 5.71 17.96
CA SER A 191 11.02 6.12 18.23
C SER A 191 11.74 6.71 17.01
N GLY A 192 11.27 6.41 15.79
CA GLY A 192 11.96 6.74 14.55
C GLY A 192 13.23 5.92 14.29
N ILE A 193 13.54 4.92 15.13
CA ILE A 193 14.72 4.07 14.95
C ILE A 193 14.53 3.19 13.71
N THR A 194 15.58 3.15 12.88
CA THR A 194 15.61 2.37 11.64
C THR A 194 16.67 1.28 11.67
N TYR A 195 16.38 0.13 11.06
CA TYR A 195 17.31 -0.99 10.94
C TYR A 195 16.93 -1.92 9.78
N GLN A 196 17.89 -2.71 9.31
CA GLN A 196 17.69 -3.65 8.21
C GLN A 196 17.25 -5.03 8.72
N VAL A 197 16.32 -5.65 7.99
CA VAL A 197 15.85 -7.01 8.25
C VAL A 197 15.85 -7.81 6.95
N LYS A 198 16.01 -9.12 7.06
CA LYS A 198 15.74 -10.05 5.97
C LYS A 198 14.52 -10.88 6.29
N ARG A 199 13.59 -11.03 5.35
CA ARG A 199 12.53 -12.03 5.45
C ARG A 199 13.13 -13.42 5.25
N THR A 200 13.13 -14.23 6.30
CA THR A 200 13.69 -15.59 6.27
C THR A 200 12.61 -16.64 6.00
N GLY A 201 11.34 -16.35 6.29
CA GLY A 201 10.27 -17.34 6.18
C GLY A 201 8.85 -16.76 6.28
N GLY A 202 7.98 -17.58 6.88
CA GLY A 202 6.59 -17.25 7.16
C GLY A 202 5.64 -17.43 5.97
N SER A 203 4.48 -18.06 6.22
CA SER A 203 3.37 -18.23 5.26
C SER A 203 2.16 -17.37 5.63
N LYS A 204 1.92 -17.19 6.94
CA LYS A 204 0.78 -16.43 7.50
C LYS A 204 1.13 -14.98 7.87
N HIS A 205 2.43 -14.69 7.95
CA HIS A 205 3.06 -13.40 8.19
C HIS A 205 4.54 -13.51 7.77
N ALA A 206 5.34 -12.46 7.95
CA ALA A 206 6.75 -12.49 7.60
C ALA A 206 7.61 -12.88 8.82
N ASP A 207 8.26 -14.04 8.75
CA ASP A 207 9.33 -14.38 9.69
C ASP A 207 10.59 -13.64 9.24
N CYS A 208 11.15 -12.80 10.11
CA CYS A 208 12.26 -11.92 9.81
C CYS A 208 13.39 -12.06 10.82
N GLN A 209 14.61 -11.72 10.40
CA GLN A 209 15.77 -11.59 11.28
C GLN A 209 16.46 -10.26 10.99
N PRO A 210 17.03 -9.57 12.01
CA PRO A 210 17.87 -8.42 11.76
C PRO A 210 19.08 -8.85 10.91
N LEU A 211 19.49 -7.99 9.99
CA LEU A 211 20.53 -8.35 9.03
C LEU A 211 21.91 -8.45 9.69
N THR A 212 22.19 -7.59 10.68
CA THR A 212 23.48 -7.50 11.39
C THR A 212 23.29 -7.37 12.91
N ALA A 213 24.36 -7.57 13.68
CA ALA A 213 24.37 -7.32 15.13
C ALA A 213 24.04 -5.85 15.48
N ALA A 214 24.45 -4.90 14.64
CA ALA A 214 24.09 -3.50 14.79
C ALA A 214 22.58 -3.27 14.59
N ASP A 215 21.96 -3.94 13.62
CA ASP A 215 20.51 -3.88 13.41
C ASP A 215 19.75 -4.48 14.59
N THR A 216 20.25 -5.58 15.14
CA THR A 216 19.72 -6.17 16.37
C THR A 216 19.76 -5.21 17.55
N ALA A 217 20.90 -4.54 17.77
CA ALA A 217 21.03 -3.55 18.84
C ALA A 217 20.03 -2.39 18.67
N LYS A 218 19.84 -1.90 17.44
CA LYS A 218 18.83 -0.87 17.12
C LYS A 218 17.40 -1.34 17.39
N MET A 219 17.05 -2.56 16.95
CA MET A 219 15.74 -3.14 17.23
C MET A 219 15.48 -3.28 18.74
N LYS A 220 16.45 -3.81 19.50
CA LYS A 220 16.34 -3.89 20.97
C LYS A 220 16.14 -2.51 21.58
N LYS A 221 16.90 -1.50 21.14
CA LYS A 221 16.76 -0.12 21.61
C LYS A 221 15.35 0.44 21.35
N ALA A 222 14.76 0.19 20.18
CA ALA A 222 13.37 0.58 19.88
C ALA A 222 12.34 -0.07 20.83
N HIS A 223 12.68 -1.22 21.42
CA HIS A 223 11.88 -1.95 22.40
C HIS A 223 12.33 -1.73 23.87
N GLY A 224 13.08 -0.67 24.16
CA GLY A 224 13.50 -0.35 25.52
C GLY A 224 14.74 -1.11 26.03
N GLY A 225 15.53 -1.70 25.13
CA GLY A 225 16.81 -2.36 25.41
C GLY A 225 16.72 -3.86 25.68
N SER A 226 15.52 -4.40 25.85
CA SER A 226 15.28 -5.81 26.20
C SER A 226 14.43 -6.52 25.15
N TRP A 227 14.50 -7.85 25.13
CA TRP A 227 13.57 -8.66 24.32
C TRP A 227 12.15 -8.50 24.84
N SER A 228 11.18 -8.38 23.93
CA SER A 228 9.83 -8.01 24.28
C SER A 228 8.81 -8.51 23.27
N TRP A 229 7.71 -9.06 23.78
CA TRP A 229 6.50 -9.37 23.03
C TRP A 229 5.61 -8.15 22.77
N THR A 230 5.97 -6.98 23.30
CA THR A 230 5.22 -5.75 23.08
C THR A 230 5.16 -5.44 21.59
N ARG A 231 3.94 -5.33 21.08
CA ARG A 231 3.66 -5.04 19.67
C ARG A 231 3.89 -3.56 19.44
N ARG A 232 4.67 -3.24 18.42
CA ARG A 232 4.94 -1.85 18.01
C ARG A 232 4.48 -1.62 16.59
N ALA A 233 4.13 -0.38 16.28
CA ALA A 233 3.78 0.08 14.95
C ALA A 233 5.06 0.37 14.18
N ILE A 234 5.20 -0.21 13.00
CA ILE A 234 6.38 -0.05 12.15
C ILE A 234 6.01 0.17 10.69
N VAL A 235 6.95 0.75 9.94
CA VAL A 235 6.91 0.81 8.48
C VAL A 235 8.00 -0.08 7.91
N VAL A 236 7.65 -0.96 6.97
CA VAL A 236 8.59 -1.79 6.21
C VAL A 236 8.78 -1.17 4.83
N SER A 237 9.96 -0.63 4.57
CA SER A 237 10.34 -0.01 3.29
C SER A 237 11.09 -1.01 2.41
N TYR A 238 10.53 -1.32 1.24
CA TYR A 238 11.10 -2.25 0.27
C TYR A 238 10.70 -1.87 -1.16
N ASN A 239 11.67 -1.83 -2.09
CA ASN A 239 11.46 -1.51 -3.50
C ASN A 239 10.61 -0.24 -3.75
N GLY A 240 10.87 0.83 -2.97
CA GLY A 240 10.17 2.11 -3.10
C GLY A 240 8.75 2.12 -2.51
N ARG A 241 8.30 1.02 -1.88
CA ARG A 241 7.03 0.94 -1.15
C ARG A 241 7.26 0.95 0.34
N ASN A 242 6.34 1.53 1.08
CA ASN A 242 6.34 1.63 2.54
C ASN A 242 5.09 0.92 3.07
N PHE A 243 5.23 -0.24 3.69
CA PHE A 243 4.10 -1.01 4.21
C PHE A 243 3.89 -0.75 5.70
N ALA A 244 2.67 -0.40 6.09
CA ALA A 244 2.28 -0.33 7.50
C ALA A 244 2.22 -1.74 8.08
N ALA A 245 2.90 -1.93 9.19
CA ALA A 245 3.10 -3.23 9.80
C ALA A 245 3.17 -3.13 11.32
N SER A 246 3.23 -4.29 11.95
CA SER A 246 3.46 -4.42 13.38
C SER A 246 4.46 -5.53 13.64
N GLN A 247 5.31 -5.34 14.63
CA GLN A 247 6.25 -6.36 15.06
C GLN A 247 6.34 -6.43 16.59
N ASN A 248 6.92 -7.51 17.08
CA ASN A 248 7.58 -7.56 18.38
C ASN A 248 9.09 -7.79 18.17
N CYS A 249 9.89 -7.78 19.23
CA CYS A 249 11.34 -8.04 19.14
C CYS A 249 11.80 -9.32 19.86
N MET A 250 10.88 -10.18 20.30
CA MET A 250 11.24 -11.40 21.02
C MET A 250 11.74 -12.46 20.03
N PRO A 251 13.00 -12.93 20.14
CA PRO A 251 13.47 -14.05 19.33
C PRO A 251 12.71 -15.33 19.63
N HIS A 252 12.34 -16.07 18.59
CA HIS A 252 11.72 -17.39 18.69
C HIS A 252 11.96 -18.23 17.44
N GLY A 253 11.67 -19.53 17.53
CA GLY A 253 11.84 -20.47 16.42
C GLY A 253 13.29 -20.57 15.92
N ASN A 254 13.45 -21.03 14.69
CA ASN A 254 14.76 -21.33 14.13
C ASN A 254 15.49 -20.06 13.66
N GLN A 255 16.81 -20.06 13.82
CA GLN A 255 17.74 -19.06 13.30
C GLN A 255 18.16 -19.40 11.86
N SER A 256 18.44 -18.37 11.06
CA SER A 256 18.81 -18.52 9.65
C SER A 256 19.94 -17.56 9.23
N ILE A 257 20.16 -16.51 10.01
CA ILE A 257 21.28 -15.59 9.90
C ILE A 257 22.09 -15.73 11.17
N TYR A 258 23.37 -16.07 11.04
CA TYR A 258 24.30 -16.22 12.16
C TYR A 258 25.11 -14.92 12.34
N ASN A 259 25.70 -14.75 13.53
CA ASN A 259 26.55 -13.58 13.88
C ASN A 259 25.81 -12.22 13.83
N ASN A 260 24.49 -12.22 14.02
CA ASN A 260 23.68 -11.00 14.12
C ASN A 260 23.18 -10.74 15.55
N ASP A 261 23.68 -11.46 16.55
CA ASP A 261 23.25 -11.38 17.96
C ASP A 261 21.73 -11.55 18.19
N PHE A 262 21.03 -12.20 17.25
CA PHE A 262 19.60 -12.46 17.31
C PHE A 262 19.30 -13.97 17.22
N PRO A 263 19.06 -14.64 18.37
CA PRO A 263 18.91 -16.10 18.41
C PRO A 263 17.49 -16.55 18.02
N GLY A 264 17.22 -16.67 16.72
CA GLY A 264 15.92 -17.12 16.19
C GLY A 264 15.44 -16.20 15.06
N HIS A 265 14.12 -16.03 14.94
CA HIS A 265 13.46 -15.01 14.13
C HIS A 265 12.41 -14.25 14.96
N PHE A 266 11.84 -13.21 14.38
CA PHE A 266 10.68 -12.51 14.92
C PHE A 266 9.63 -12.31 13.82
N CYS A 267 8.38 -12.06 14.24
CA CYS A 267 7.26 -11.91 13.32
C CYS A 267 7.02 -10.44 12.99
N ILE A 268 6.88 -10.14 11.70
CA ILE A 268 6.28 -8.91 11.21
C ILE A 268 4.89 -9.23 10.64
N HIS A 269 3.88 -8.60 11.24
CA HIS A 269 2.47 -8.71 10.89
C HIS A 269 2.00 -7.52 10.06
N PHE A 270 1.26 -7.82 9.00
CA PHE A 270 0.61 -6.84 8.12
C PHE A 270 -0.92 -6.95 8.26
N LEU A 271 -1.67 -6.14 7.50
CA LEU A 271 -3.13 -6.20 7.48
C LEU A 271 -3.58 -7.63 7.14
N ASN A 272 -4.53 -8.17 7.91
CA ASN A 272 -5.10 -9.51 7.74
C ASN A 272 -4.12 -10.70 7.85
N SER A 273 -2.85 -10.46 8.17
CA SER A 273 -1.89 -11.53 8.50
C SER A 273 -2.33 -12.28 9.77
N ARG A 274 -1.96 -13.56 9.87
CA ARG A 274 -2.38 -14.45 10.97
C ARG A 274 -1.20 -14.96 11.77
N THR A 275 -1.40 -15.23 13.06
CA THR A 275 -0.37 -15.81 13.95
C THR A 275 -0.12 -17.29 13.62
N HIS A 276 1.10 -17.80 13.89
CA HIS A 276 1.45 -19.21 13.63
C HIS A 276 0.55 -20.19 14.39
N GLY A 277 0.57 -20.13 15.73
CA GLY A 277 0.03 -21.21 16.58
C GLY A 277 -1.50 -21.30 16.65
N THR A 278 -2.22 -20.21 16.42
CA THR A 278 -3.69 -20.20 16.54
C THR A 278 -4.40 -19.83 15.24
N ASP A 279 -3.64 -19.57 14.17
CA ASP A 279 -4.15 -19.16 12.84
C ASP A 279 -5.23 -18.08 12.88
N ARG A 280 -5.12 -17.17 13.85
CA ARG A 280 -6.07 -16.11 14.10
C ARG A 280 -5.52 -14.74 13.74
N LEU A 281 -6.44 -13.84 13.44
CA LEU A 281 -6.17 -12.41 13.37
C LEU A 281 -5.88 -11.89 14.79
N ASP A 282 -4.71 -11.29 14.99
CA ASP A 282 -4.34 -10.69 16.27
C ASP A 282 -4.74 -9.21 16.30
N GLY A 283 -5.78 -8.87 17.07
CA GLY A 283 -6.33 -7.52 17.11
C GLY A 283 -5.33 -6.44 17.53
N ALA A 284 -4.36 -6.78 18.40
CA ALA A 284 -3.35 -5.84 18.85
C ALA A 284 -2.29 -5.58 17.75
N HIS A 285 -1.91 -6.59 16.97
CA HIS A 285 -1.10 -6.36 15.77
C HIS A 285 -1.86 -5.52 14.73
N GLN A 286 -3.15 -5.80 14.50
CA GLN A 286 -3.95 -5.01 13.56
C GLN A 286 -4.12 -3.55 14.01
N ALA A 287 -4.22 -3.28 15.32
CA ALA A 287 -4.22 -1.91 15.85
C ALA A 287 -2.90 -1.18 15.58
N MET A 288 -1.76 -1.87 15.71
CA MET A 288 -0.45 -1.29 15.41
C MET A 288 -0.23 -1.08 13.91
N VAL A 289 -0.78 -1.96 13.06
CA VAL A 289 -0.80 -1.76 11.60
C VAL A 289 -1.60 -0.50 11.24
N ARG A 290 -2.78 -0.29 11.84
CA ARG A 290 -3.57 0.94 11.64
C ARG A 290 -2.81 2.19 12.09
N LYS A 291 -2.18 2.13 13.27
CA LYS A 291 -1.32 3.22 13.77
C LYS A 291 -0.19 3.54 12.80
N ALA A 292 0.49 2.53 12.26
CA ALA A 292 1.55 2.71 11.25
C ALA A 292 1.02 3.26 9.91
N ALA A 293 -0.28 3.13 9.65
CA ALA A 293 -0.95 3.71 8.50
C ALA A 293 -1.48 5.13 8.74
N GLY A 294 -1.26 5.70 9.94
CA GLY A 294 -1.76 7.03 10.30
C GLY A 294 -3.26 7.07 10.60
N SER A 295 -3.84 5.93 11.03
CA SER A 295 -5.28 5.75 11.32
C SER A 295 -5.56 5.22 12.71
#